data_AF-A0A7X4A2A1-F1
#
_entry.id   AF-A0A7X4A2A1-F1
#
_cell.length_a   1.000
_cell.length_b   1.000
_cell.length_c   1.000
_cell.angle_alpha   90.00
_cell.angle_beta   90.00
_cell.angle_gamma   90.00
#
_symmetry.space_group_name_H-M   'P 1'
#
loop_
_entity.id
_entity.type
_entity.pdbx_description
1 polymer ?
#
loop_
_entity_poly.entity_id
_entity_poly.type
_entity_poly.pdbx_seq_one_letter_code
_entity_poly.pdbx_strand_id
1 'polypeptide(L)'
;MPQNAASSPKSPVPAAPVNIVTLKWGNRYGPEFANRLYRAIDRHLTRPFRFLCFTDDGSGLLPEIEPHPLPPLDLPERYARTTWLKLGLFADGLADMAGDCLFLDLDLLIVDGIDCFFDYEPGRRCI
;
A
#
# COMPACT_ATOMS: atom_id res chain seq x y z
N MET A 1 19.89 3.29 28.15
CA MET A 1 19.56 2.05 27.40
C MET A 1 18.07 1.81 27.57
N PRO A 2 17.32 1.78 26.46
CA PRO A 2 16.99 0.49 25.89
C PRO A 2 17.63 0.32 24.50
N GLN A 3 18.02 -0.92 24.23
CA GLN A 3 18.62 -1.39 22.99
C GLN A 3 17.49 -1.52 21.97
N ASN A 4 17.47 -0.68 20.93
CA ASN A 4 16.68 -0.99 19.75
C ASN A 4 17.44 -2.06 18.98
N ALA A 5 16.84 -3.25 18.94
CA ALA A 5 17.34 -4.40 18.22
C ALA A 5 17.65 -4.02 16.76
N ALA A 6 18.86 -4.38 16.31
CA ALA A 6 19.25 -4.28 14.92
C ALA A 6 18.31 -5.19 14.08
N SER A 7 17.67 -4.63 13.05
CA SER A 7 16.98 -5.43 12.05
C SER A 7 18.01 -6.33 11.38
N SER A 8 17.86 -7.63 11.55
CA SER A 8 18.66 -8.62 10.83
C SER A 8 18.30 -8.58 9.33
N PRO A 9 19.26 -8.87 8.43
CA PRO A 9 19.09 -8.65 7.00
C PRO A 9 18.04 -9.59 6.39
N LYS A 10 17.17 -9.03 5.54
CA LYS A 10 16.28 -9.80 4.65
C LYS A 10 17.13 -10.68 3.73
N SER A 11 17.11 -11.99 3.93
CA SER A 11 17.58 -12.95 2.93
C SER A 11 16.54 -13.02 1.81
N PRO A 12 16.91 -12.80 0.53
CA PRO A 12 15.92 -12.76 -0.54
C PRO A 12 15.46 -14.17 -0.90
N VAL A 13 14.17 -14.43 -0.75
CA VAL A 13 13.50 -15.39 -1.62
C VAL A 13 13.44 -14.72 -3.00
N PRO A 14 13.89 -15.34 -4.10
CA PRO A 14 13.72 -14.79 -5.44
C PRO A 14 12.22 -14.84 -5.81
N ALA A 15 11.46 -13.88 -5.31
CA ALA A 15 10.06 -13.67 -5.60
C ALA A 15 9.91 -12.44 -6.51
N ALA A 16 9.01 -12.53 -7.49
CA ALA A 16 8.65 -11.37 -8.31
C ALA A 16 8.15 -10.22 -7.41
N PRO A 17 8.35 -8.95 -7.82
CA PRO A 17 7.85 -7.81 -7.06
C PRO A 17 6.34 -7.90 -6.84
N VAL A 18 5.91 -7.62 -5.61
CA VAL A 18 4.48 -7.53 -5.24
C VAL A 18 4.02 -6.07 -5.17
N ASN A 19 2.71 -5.83 -5.16
CA ASN A 19 2.15 -4.48 -5.08
C ASN A 19 1.52 -4.26 -3.70
N ILE A 20 1.88 -3.15 -3.07
CA ILE A 20 1.19 -2.62 -1.89
C ILE A 20 0.41 -1.40 -2.30
N VAL A 21 -0.88 -1.39 -2.01
CA VAL A 21 -1.80 -0.33 -2.45
C VAL A 21 -2.41 0.37 -1.24
N THR A 22 -2.45 1.70 -1.29
CA THR A 22 -3.16 2.52 -0.31
C THR A 22 -3.91 3.68 -0.98
N LEU A 23 -4.83 4.29 -0.24
CA LEU A 23 -5.64 5.43 -0.68
C LEU A 23 -5.46 6.59 0.30
N LYS A 24 -5.01 7.74 -0.22
CA LYS A 24 -4.91 9.00 0.52
C LYS A 24 -5.68 10.07 -0.24
N TRP A 25 -6.70 10.68 0.34
CA TRP A 25 -7.40 11.80 -0.32
C TRP A 25 -7.76 12.91 0.66
N GLY A 26 -7.85 14.13 0.12
CA GLY A 26 -8.13 15.31 0.92
C GLY A 26 -7.06 15.54 1.99
N ASN A 27 -7.48 16.11 3.12
CA ASN A 27 -6.58 16.61 4.17
C ASN A 27 -6.74 15.95 5.54
N ARG A 28 -7.60 14.92 5.67
CA ARG A 28 -7.79 14.22 6.96
C ARG A 28 -6.54 13.48 7.40
N TYR A 29 -5.86 12.83 6.45
CA TYR A 29 -4.62 12.10 6.67
C TYR A 29 -3.54 12.72 5.79
N GLY A 30 -2.52 13.32 6.41
CA GLY A 30 -1.40 13.92 5.71
C GLY A 30 -0.46 12.87 5.11
N PRO A 31 0.54 13.30 4.31
CA PRO A 31 1.50 12.41 3.69
C PRO A 31 2.31 11.57 4.71
N GLU A 32 2.44 12.03 5.95
CA GLU A 32 3.13 11.32 7.02
C GLU A 32 2.53 9.94 7.33
N PHE A 33 1.23 9.73 7.09
CA PHE A 33 0.61 8.43 7.29
C PHE A 33 1.09 7.41 6.25
N ALA A 34 1.05 7.78 4.97
CA ALA A 34 1.57 6.94 3.88
C ALA A 34 3.07 6.70 4.05
N ASN A 35 3.84 7.71 4.46
CA ASN A 35 5.27 7.60 4.71
C ASN A 35 5.60 6.66 5.88
N ARG A 36 4.80 6.68 6.96
CA ARG A 36 4.96 5.75 8.09
C ARG A 36 4.60 4.33 7.68
N LEU A 37 3.50 4.16 6.94
CA LEU A 37 3.07 2.87 6.42
C LEU A 37 4.14 2.26 5.52
N TYR A 38 4.65 3.01 4.53
CA TYR A 38 5.77 2.61 3.66
C TYR A 38 6.96 2.11 4.47
N ARG A 39 7.43 2.90 5.44
CA ARG A 39 8.57 2.52 6.28
C ARG A 39 8.29 1.27 7.13
N ALA A 40 7.05 1.05 7.55
CA ALA A 40 6.68 -0.15 8.30
C ALA A 40 6.70 -1.40 7.40
N ILE A 41 6.16 -1.31 6.19
CA ILE A 41 6.24 -2.38 5.18
C ILE A 41 7.69 -2.66 4.81
N ASP A 42 8.50 -1.63 4.56
CA ASP A 42 9.92 -1.80 4.24
C ASP A 42 10.68 -2.53 5.35
N ARG A 43 10.31 -2.36 6.62
CA ARG A 43 10.89 -3.15 7.72
C ARG A 43 10.37 -4.59 7.81
N HIS A 44 9.11 -4.83 7.42
CA HIS A 44 8.39 -6.08 7.75
C HIS A 44 7.99 -6.95 6.55
N LEU A 45 8.22 -6.52 5.31
CA LEU A 45 7.94 -7.32 4.11
C LEU A 45 9.25 -7.71 3.45
N THR A 46 9.63 -8.99 3.46
CA THR A 46 10.93 -9.38 2.90
C THR A 46 11.01 -9.31 1.38
N ARG A 47 9.88 -9.43 0.68
CA ARG A 47 9.79 -9.38 -0.78
C ARG A 47 10.10 -7.99 -1.34
N PRO A 48 10.67 -7.90 -2.56
CA PRO A 48 10.66 -6.64 -3.31
C PRO A 48 9.22 -6.21 -3.56
N PHE A 49 8.92 -4.92 -3.43
CA PHE A 49 7.56 -4.41 -3.60
C PHE A 49 7.54 -3.03 -4.24
N ARG A 50 6.42 -2.73 -4.91
CA ARG A 50 6.02 -1.38 -5.29
C ARG A 50 5.02 -0.85 -4.27
N PHE A 51 5.17 0.41 -3.87
CA PHE A 51 4.20 1.07 -2.99
C PHE A 51 3.41 2.10 -3.78
N LEU A 52 2.14 1.82 -4.02
CA LEU A 52 1.25 2.61 -4.86
C LEU A 52 0.26 3.37 -3.99
N CYS A 53 0.35 4.69 -3.99
CA CYS A 53 -0.53 5.57 -3.24
C CYS A 53 -1.50 6.27 -4.19
N PHE A 54 -2.76 5.82 -4.21
CA PHE A 54 -3.81 6.48 -4.97
C PHE A 54 -4.24 7.75 -4.23
N THR A 55 -3.98 8.92 -4.82
CA THR A 55 -4.14 10.21 -4.16
C THR A 55 -4.51 11.35 -5.10
N ASP A 56 -5.11 12.39 -4.54
CA ASP A 56 -5.34 13.68 -5.18
C ASP A 56 -4.20 14.67 -4.95
N ASP A 57 -3.29 14.39 -4.01
CA ASP A 57 -2.12 15.20 -3.71
C ASP A 57 -0.94 14.34 -3.28
N GLY A 58 0.07 14.24 -4.14
CA GLY A 58 1.31 13.50 -3.88
C GLY A 58 2.36 14.29 -3.08
N SER A 59 2.10 15.54 -2.73
CA SER A 59 3.08 16.40 -2.06
C SER A 59 3.49 15.84 -0.70
N GLY A 60 4.80 15.83 -0.43
CA GLY A 60 5.36 15.37 0.84
C GLY A 60 5.42 13.85 1.01
N LEU A 61 5.01 13.08 0.00
CA LEU A 61 5.27 11.64 -0.03
C LEU A 61 6.77 11.36 -0.19
N LEU A 62 7.23 10.25 0.38
CA LEU A 62 8.58 9.75 0.17
C LEU A 62 8.82 9.44 -1.32
N PRO A 63 10.06 9.62 -1.83
CA PRO A 63 10.37 9.38 -3.24
C PRO A 63 10.18 7.92 -3.68
N GLU A 64 10.17 6.98 -2.74
CA GLU A 64 9.91 5.56 -2.98
C GLU A 64 8.41 5.22 -3.09
N ILE A 65 7.52 6.15 -2.71
CA ILE A 65 6.07 5.99 -2.88
C ILE A 65 5.69 6.48 -4.27
N GLU A 66 5.00 5.64 -5.03
CA GLU A 66 4.49 5.97 -6.35
C GLU A 66 3.09 6.61 -6.22
N PRO A 67 2.94 7.94 -6.42
CA PRO A 67 1.62 8.56 -6.41
C PRO A 67 0.88 8.26 -7.72
N HIS A 68 -0.36 7.80 -7.60
CA HIS A 68 -1.29 7.63 -8.72
C HIS A 68 -2.55 8.45 -8.50
N PRO A 69 -3.22 8.95 -9.57
CA PRO A 69 -4.50 9.63 -9.41
C PRO A 69 -5.53 8.68 -8.78
N LEU A 70 -6.47 9.21 -7.99
CA LEU A 70 -7.57 8.43 -7.44
C LEU A 70 -8.28 7.60 -8.54
N PRO A 71 -8.68 6.36 -8.26
CA PRO A 71 -9.23 5.47 -9.28
C PRO A 71 -10.54 6.05 -9.84
N PRO A 72 -10.79 5.88 -11.15
CA PRO A 72 -11.98 6.40 -11.78
C PRO A 72 -13.21 5.64 -11.26
N LEU A 73 -14.15 6.34 -10.61
CA LEU A 73 -15.45 5.80 -10.24
C LEU A 73 -16.56 6.76 -10.64
N ASP A 74 -17.57 6.23 -11.32
CA ASP A 74 -18.82 6.95 -11.55
C ASP A 74 -19.72 6.76 -10.33
N LEU A 75 -19.63 7.69 -9.38
CA LEU A 75 -20.43 7.73 -8.18
C LEU A 75 -21.30 8.98 -8.14
N PRO A 76 -22.53 8.89 -7.58
CA PRO A 76 -23.25 10.07 -7.15
C PRO A 76 -22.35 10.96 -6.29
N GLU A 77 -22.40 12.28 -6.50
CA GLU A 77 -21.49 13.25 -5.89
C GLU A 77 -21.36 13.10 -4.36
N ARG A 78 -22.46 12.76 -3.68
CA ARG A 78 -22.51 12.49 -2.24
C ARG A 78 -21.57 11.37 -1.76
N TYR A 79 -21.09 10.51 -2.66
CA TYR A 79 -20.19 9.39 -2.37
C TYR A 79 -18.77 9.58 -2.95
N ALA A 80 -18.55 10.57 -3.82
CA ALA A 80 -17.32 10.73 -4.59
C ALA A 80 -16.05 10.93 -3.73
N ARG A 81 -16.17 11.30 -2.45
CA ARG A 81 -15.06 11.49 -1.51
C ARG A 81 -15.21 10.72 -0.20
N THR A 82 -15.88 9.58 -0.29
CA THR A 82 -16.13 8.67 0.84
C THR A 82 -15.35 7.38 0.67
N THR A 83 -15.53 6.43 1.61
CA THR A 83 -14.92 5.10 1.56
C THR A 83 -15.31 4.30 0.31
N TRP A 84 -16.38 4.69 -0.39
CA TRP A 84 -16.77 4.08 -1.67
C TRP A 84 -15.70 4.19 -2.76
N LEU A 85 -14.74 5.13 -2.64
CA LEU A 85 -13.57 5.21 -3.53
C LEU A 85 -12.74 3.90 -3.55
N LYS A 86 -12.76 3.12 -2.47
CA LYS A 86 -12.06 1.82 -2.40
C LYS A 86 -12.55 0.83 -3.46
N LEU A 87 -13.80 0.93 -3.90
CA LEU A 87 -14.33 0.08 -4.97
C LEU A 87 -13.58 0.27 -6.30
N GLY A 88 -12.99 1.45 -6.51
CA GLY A 88 -12.21 1.74 -7.71
C GLY A 88 -10.93 0.92 -7.81
N LEU A 89 -10.43 0.39 -6.69
CA LEU A 89 -9.26 -0.47 -6.68
C LEU A 89 -9.50 -1.83 -7.36
N PHE A 90 -10.75 -2.18 -7.65
CA PHE A 90 -11.09 -3.38 -8.43
C PHE A 90 -11.10 -3.13 -9.95
N ALA A 91 -10.82 -1.91 -10.41
CA ALA A 91 -10.72 -1.63 -11.84
C ALA A 91 -9.49 -2.33 -12.45
N ASP A 92 -9.65 -2.84 -13.65
CA ASP A 92 -8.55 -3.44 -14.41
C ASP A 92 -7.57 -2.36 -14.88
N GLY A 93 -6.28 -2.72 -14.97
CA GLY A 93 -5.24 -1.86 -15.56
C GLY A 93 -4.76 -0.71 -14.67
N LEU A 94 -5.08 -0.71 -13.37
CA LEU A 94 -4.57 0.29 -12.45
C LEU A 94 -3.04 0.23 -12.32
N ALA A 95 -2.38 1.38 -12.48
CA ALA A 95 -0.95 1.60 -12.21
C ALA A 95 0.00 0.57 -12.86
N ASP A 96 -0.41 0.01 -14.01
CA ASP A 96 0.28 -1.06 -14.73
C ASP A 96 0.71 -2.22 -13.78
N MET A 97 -0.12 -2.50 -12.77
CA MET A 97 0.15 -3.53 -11.79
C MET A 97 0.17 -4.92 -12.44
N ALA A 98 1.21 -5.69 -12.10
CA ALA A 98 1.31 -7.10 -12.41
C ALA A 98 1.64 -7.86 -11.12
N GLY A 99 1.12 -9.08 -10.98
CA GLY A 99 1.29 -9.90 -9.78
C GLY A 99 0.31 -9.57 -8.66
N ASP A 100 0.55 -10.17 -7.49
CA ASP A 100 -0.35 -10.05 -6.35
C ASP A 100 -0.32 -8.63 -5.75
N CYS A 101 -1.46 -8.25 -5.18
CA CYS A 101 -1.71 -6.93 -4.62
C CYS A 101 -2.29 -7.06 -3.21
N LEU A 102 -1.75 -6.29 -2.26
CA LEU A 102 -2.27 -6.16 -0.91
C LEU A 102 -2.66 -4.70 -0.65
N PHE A 103 -3.95 -4.46 -0.39
CA PHE A 103 -4.44 -3.16 0.05
C PHE A 103 -4.26 -3.00 1.56
N LEU A 104 -3.77 -1.83 1.98
CA LEU A 104 -3.60 -1.47 3.39
C LEU A 104 -4.10 -0.04 3.64
N ASP A 105 -4.91 0.12 4.69
CA ASP A 105 -5.35 1.43 5.16
C ASP A 105 -4.18 2.24 5.77
N LEU A 106 -4.30 3.57 5.70
CA LEU A 106 -3.27 4.51 6.16
C LEU A 106 -3.04 4.53 7.67
N ASP A 107 -4.03 4.08 8.45
CA ASP A 107 -4.06 4.12 9.91
C ASP A 107 -3.70 2.79 10.58
N LEU A 108 -3.02 1.90 9.84
CA LEU A 108 -2.52 0.63 10.36
C LEU A 108 -1.16 0.78 11.07
N LEU A 109 -0.93 -0.07 12.06
CA LEU A 109 0.38 -0.32 12.66
C LEU A 109 0.82 -1.74 12.32
N ILE A 110 1.95 -1.87 11.63
CA ILE A 110 2.59 -3.16 11.33
C ILE A 110 3.70 -3.38 12.35
N VAL A 111 3.62 -4.49 13.09
CA VAL A 111 4.51 -4.83 14.20
C VAL A 111 5.35 -6.09 13.97
N ASP A 112 5.02 -6.88 12.94
CA ASP A 112 5.72 -8.12 12.60
C ASP A 112 5.65 -8.38 11.08
N GLY A 113 6.35 -9.43 10.63
CA GLY A 113 6.45 -9.84 9.24
C GLY A 113 5.10 -10.04 8.56
N ILE A 114 4.92 -9.43 7.38
CA ILE A 114 3.66 -9.49 6.61
C ILE A 114 3.76 -10.37 5.36
N ASP A 115 4.83 -11.16 5.24
CA ASP A 115 5.03 -12.02 4.07
C ASP A 115 3.90 -13.06 3.90
N CYS A 116 3.30 -13.50 5.00
CA CYS A 116 2.26 -14.53 5.01
C CYS A 116 1.01 -14.15 4.19
N PHE A 117 0.70 -12.85 4.02
CA PHE A 117 -0.47 -12.44 3.22
C PHE A 117 -0.33 -12.78 1.73
N PHE A 118 0.90 -12.86 1.22
CA PHE A 118 1.16 -13.26 -0.17
C PHE A 118 1.43 -14.77 -0.32
N ASP A 119 1.67 -15.49 0.77
CA ASP A 119 1.79 -16.96 0.74
C ASP A 119 0.43 -17.65 0.91
N TYR A 120 -0.58 -16.92 1.37
CA TYR A 120 -1.93 -17.42 1.58
C TYR A 120 -2.70 -17.44 0.26
N GLU A 121 -2.95 -18.65 -0.26
CA GLU A 121 -3.68 -18.91 -1.52
C GLU A 121 -3.25 -18.02 -2.73
N PRO A 122 -1.99 -18.11 -3.20
CA PRO A 122 -1.48 -17.26 -4.27
C PRO A 122 -2.35 -17.28 -5.53
N GLY A 123 -2.59 -16.12 -6.14
CA GLY A 123 -3.43 -15.95 -7.33
C GLY A 123 -4.94 -16.03 -7.08
N ARG A 124 -5.40 -16.30 -5.85
CA ARG A 124 -6.81 -16.13 -5.46
C ARG A 124 -7.07 -14.67 -5.09
N ARG A 125 -8.27 -14.18 -5.43
CA ARG A 125 -8.78 -12.89 -4.92
C ARG A 125 -9.37 -13.13 -3.53
N CYS A 126 -8.74 -12.58 -2.50
CA CYS A 126 -9.19 -12.64 -1.11
C CYS A 126 -9.79 -11.28 -0.72
N ILE A 127 -11.11 -11.16 -0.78
CA ILE A 127 -11.90 -9.95 -0.46
C ILE A 127 -13.12 -10.36 0.36
#